data_AF-A0A4V2W9S1-F1
#
_entry.id   AF-A0A4V2W9S1-F1
#
_cell.length_a   1.000
_cell.length_b   1.000
_cell.length_c   1.000
_cell.angle_alpha   90.00
_cell.angle_beta   90.00
_cell.angle_gamma   90.00
#
_symmetry.space_group_name_H-M   'P 1'
#
loop_
_entity.id
_entity.type
_entity.pdbx_description
1 polymer ?
#
loop_
_entity_poly.entity_id
_entity_poly.type
_entity_poly.pdbx_seq_one_letter_code
_entity_poly.pdbx_strand_id
1 'polypeptide(L)' 'MAKPLLPDDLWTEIEPLLPAPKPRRYRYPGRKPIDNRRALTGILFVLKSGIPWEMLPQEMGCGSGMTC' A
#
# COMPACT_ATOMS: atom_id res chain seq x y z
N MET A 1 -9.96 4.87 20.39
CA MET A 1 -9.31 4.98 19.06
C MET A 1 -8.74 3.62 18.70
N ALA A 2 -9.03 3.09 17.51
CA ALA A 2 -8.40 1.85 17.06
C ALA A 2 -6.91 2.10 16.78
N LYS A 3 -6.04 1.14 17.13
CA LYS A 3 -4.60 1.25 16.84
C LYS A 3 -4.39 1.18 15.32
N PRO A 4 -3.58 2.07 14.71
CA PRO A 4 -3.26 1.99 13.28
C PRO A 4 -2.60 0.64 12.97
N LEU A 5 -2.93 0.06 11.81
CA LEU A 5 -2.33 -1.21 11.38
C LEU A 5 -0.83 -1.09 11.11
N LEU A 6 -0.40 0.08 10.66
CA LEU A 6 0.98 0.41 10.39
C LEU A 6 1.37 1.69 11.16
N PRO A 7 1.78 1.53 12.43
CA PRO A 7 2.35 2.60 13.25
C PRO A 7 3.56 3.28 12.58
N ASP A 8 3.84 4.54 12.94
CA ASP A 8 4.93 5.34 12.34
C ASP A 8 6.33 4.80 12.66
N ASP A 9 6.53 4.33 13.89
CA ASP A 9 7.76 3.67 14.35
C ASP A 9 8.07 2.44 13.50
N LEU A 10 7.07 1.56 13.32
CA LEU A 10 7.21 0.38 12.48
C LEU A 10 7.45 0.75 11.01
N TRP A 11 6.79 1.78 10.49
CA TRP A 11 7.04 2.26 9.13
C TRP A 11 8.48 2.74 8.94
N THR A 12 9.02 3.46 9.92
CA THR A 12 10.40 3.98 9.89
C THR A 12 11.44 2.86 9.81
N GLU A 13 11.16 1.69 10.40
CA GLU A 13 12.01 0.51 10.29
C GLU A 13 11.87 -0.21 8.94
N ILE A 14 10.66 -0.24 8.37
CA ILE A 14 10.36 -0.97 7.13
C ILE A 14 10.77 -0.20 5.87
N GLU A 15 10.50 1.11 5.82
CA GLU A 15 10.76 1.96 4.65
C GLU A 15 12.16 1.81 4.03
N PRO A 16 13.27 1.83 4.81
CA PRO A 16 14.61 1.70 4.24
C PRO A 16 14.92 0.30 3.67
N LEU A 17 14.12 -0.71 4.00
CA LEU A 17 14.26 -2.07 3.46
C LEU A 17 13.62 -2.22 2.07
N LEU A 18 12.76 -1.27 1.68
CA LEU A 18 12.13 -1.29 0.37
C LEU A 18 13.12 -0.86 -0.72
N PRO A 19 13.05 -1.47 -1.91
CA PRO A 19 13.88 -1.05 -3.03
C PRO A 19 13.56 0.40 -3.41
N ALA A 20 14.57 1.12 -3.89
CA ALA A 20 14.38 2.48 -4.40
C ALA A 20 13.29 2.51 -5.50
N PRO A 21 12.42 3.54 -5.53
CA PRO A 21 11.39 3.65 -6.54
C PRO A 21 11.98 3.61 -7.95
N LYS A 22 11.43 2.76 -8.81
CA LYS A 22 11.86 2.69 -10.20
C LYS A 22 11.59 4.03 -10.89
N PRO A 23 12.52 4.55 -11.70
CA PRO A 23 12.30 5.77 -12.45
C PRO A 23 11.09 5.59 -13.38
N ARG A 24 10.22 6.60 -13.41
CA ARG A 24 9.02 6.55 -14.22
C ARG A 24 9.40 6.57 -15.70
N ARG A 25 8.79 5.69 -16.50
CA ARG A 25 8.96 5.71 -17.96
C ARG A 25 8.52 7.06 -18.51
N TYR A 26 9.29 7.62 -19.43
CA TYR A 26 8.93 8.87 -20.11
C TYR A 26 7.74 8.68 -21.05
N ARG A 27 7.78 7.63 -21.87
CA ARG A 27 6.71 7.31 -22.84
C ARG A 27 5.83 6.18 -22.31
N TYR A 28 4.52 6.37 -22.39
CA TYR A 28 3.48 5.43 -21.90
C TYR A 28 3.69 5.01 -20.43
N PRO A 29 3.63 5.95 -19.47
CA PRO A 29 4.03 5.69 -18.09
C PRO A 29 3.08 4.80 -17.28
N GLY A 30 1.90 4.46 -17.79
CA GLY A 30 0.87 3.74 -17.04
C GLY A 30 0.29 4.56 -15.88
N ARG A 31 -0.44 3.87 -14.99
CA ARG A 31 -0.99 4.46 -13.76
C ARG A 31 0.17 4.82 -12.81
N LYS A 32 0.08 5.98 -12.16
CA LYS A 32 1.04 6.35 -11.12
C LYS A 32 0.91 5.37 -9.94
N PRO A 33 1.99 4.73 -9.48
CA PRO A 33 1.96 3.89 -8.29
C PRO A 33 1.47 4.69 -7.09
N ILE A 34 0.73 4.02 -6.21
CA ILE A 34 0.40 4.58 -4.90
C ILE A 34 1.64 4.60 -4.00
N ASP A 35 1.54 5.37 -2.93
CA ASP A 35 2.58 5.40 -1.90
C ASP A 35 2.77 4.03 -1.24
N ASN A 36 4.02 3.64 -0.99
CA ASN A 36 4.37 2.32 -0.47
C ASN A 36 3.74 2.06 0.90
N ARG A 37 3.64 3.08 1.77
CA ARG A 37 3.02 2.95 3.08
C ARG A 37 1.54 2.64 2.97
N ARG A 38 0.85 3.29 2.04
CA ARG A 38 -0.56 3.02 1.74
C ARG A 38 -0.76 1.62 1.17
N ALA A 39 0.09 1.20 0.23
CA ALA A 39 0.05 -0.15 -0.31
C ALA A 39 0.21 -1.21 0.79
N LEU A 40 1.22 -1.04 1.66
CA LEU A 40 1.47 -1.94 2.78
C LEU A 40 0.31 -1.97 3.77
N THR A 41 -0.28 -0.81 4.08
CA THR A 41 -1.48 -0.72 4.94
C THR A 41 -2.64 -1.54 4.37
N GLY A 42 -2.89 -1.45 3.06
CA GLY A 42 -3.90 -2.25 2.36
C GLY A 42 -3.62 -3.76 2.44
N ILE A 43 -2.38 -4.18 2.17
CA ILE A 43 -1.93 -5.57 2.29
C ILE A 43 -2.19 -6.10 3.70
N LEU A 44 -1.77 -5.37 4.74
CA LEU A 44 -1.96 -5.76 6.14
C LEU A 44 -3.45 -5.85 6.51
N PHE A 45 -4.29 -4.96 6.00
CA PHE A 45 -5.73 -4.99 6.24
C PHE A 45 -6.37 -6.25 5.66
N VAL A 46 -6.05 -6.59 4.41
CA VAL A 46 -6.54 -7.81 3.74
C VAL A 46 -6.10 -9.06 4.49
N LEU A 47 -4.82 -9.16 4.84
CA LEU A 47 -4.29 -10.30 5.59
C LEU A 47 -4.91 -10.45 6.99
N LYS A 48 -5.18 -9.34 7.67
CA LYS A 48 -5.77 -9.36 9.01
C LYS A 48 -7.27 -9.68 9.02
N SER A 49 -8.00 -9.17 8.03
CA SER A 49 -9.45 -9.34 7.94
C SER A 49 -9.86 -10.61 7.20
N GLY A 50 -8.97 -11.18 6.36
CA GLY A 50 -9.24 -12.38 5.56
C GLY A 50 -10.19 -12.12 4.39
N ILE A 51 -10.48 -10.87 4.05
CA ILE A 51 -11.33 -10.53 2.92
C ILE A 51 -10.61 -10.83 1.60
N PRO A 52 -11.34 -11.12 0.51
CA PRO A 52 -10.75 -11.13 -0.81
C PRO A 52 -10.34 -9.72 -1.23
N TRP A 53 -9.36 -9.64 -2.13
CA TRP A 53 -8.80 -8.37 -2.60
C TRP A 53 -9.84 -7.45 -3.26
N GLU A 54 -10.86 -7.99 -3.95
CA GLU A 54 -11.92 -7.17 -4.55
C GLU A 54 -12.78 -6.43 -3.52
N MET A 55 -12.77 -6.89 -2.26
CA MET A 55 -13.51 -6.28 -1.15
C MET A 55 -12.70 -5.26 -0.35
N LEU A 56 -11.46 -4.95 -0.74
CA LEU A 56 -10.67 -3.91 -0.07
C LEU A 56 -11.39 -2.56 -0.18
N PRO A 57 -11.74 -1.89 0.94
CA PRO A 57 -12.46 -0.62 0.91
C PRO A 57 -11.67 0.48 0.21
N GLN A 58 -12.30 1.16 -0.75
CA GLN A 58 -11.64 2.22 -1.54
C GLN A 58 -11.38 3.48 -0.70
N GLU A 59 -12.19 3.72 0.32
CA GLU A 59 -12.11 4.86 1.25
C GLU A 59 -10.79 4.87 2.02
N MET A 60 -10.12 3.72 2.15
CA MET A 60 -8.80 3.62 2.78
C MET A 60 -7.69 4.22 1.90
N GLY A 61 -7.93 4.51 0.63
CA GLY A 61 -6.94 5.10 -0.27
C GLY A 61 -5.70 4.23 -0.52
N CYS A 62 -5.81 2.92 -0.27
CA CYS A 62 -4.73 1.93 -0.37
C CYS A 62 -4.62 1.30 -1.77
N GLY A 63 -5.26 1.90 -2.79
CA GLY A 63 -5.32 1.35 -4.15
C GLY A 63 -6.53 0.45 -4.37
N SER A 64 -6.53 -0.23 -5.52
CA SER A 64 -7.51 -1.27 -5.84
C SER A 64 -6.89 -2.61 -5.53
N GLY A 65 -7.53 -3.48 -4.74
CA GLY A 65 -6.93 -4.76 -4.34
C GLY A 65 -6.52 -5.68 -5.50
N MET A 66 -7.06 -5.45 -6.70
CA MET A 66 -6.66 -6.17 -7.92
C MET A 66 -5.42 -5.60 -8.62
N THR A 67 -5.12 -4.31 -8.46
CA THR A 67 -3.97 -3.63 -9.09
C THR A 67 -3.46 -2.51 -8.17
N CYS A 68 -2.43 -2.80 -7.39
CA CYS A 68 -1.67 -1.81 -6.62
C CYS A 68 -0.70 -1.05 -7.55
#